data_AF-A0A352Y271-F1
#
_entry.id   AF-A0A352Y271-F1
#
_cell.length_a   1.000
_cell.length_b   1.000
_cell.length_c   1.000
_cell.angle_alpha   90.00
_cell.angle_beta   90.00
_cell.angle_gamma   90.00
#
_symmetry.space_group_name_H-M   'P 1'
#
loop_
_entity.id
_entity.type
_entity.pdbx_description
1 polymer ?
#
loop_
_entity_poly.entity_id
_entity_poly.type
_entity_poly.pdbx_seq_one_letter_code
_entity_poly.pdbx_strand_id
1 'polypeptide(L)' 'MHIERFEILTLYYGEDATAQEAQETAKRIKGQNSHIEIEVVDGGQPYYAYILSAE' A
#
# COMPACT_ATOMS: atom_id res chain seq x y z
N MET A 1 8.78 -10.30 -6.74
CA MET A 1 8.51 -9.01 -7.39
C MET A 1 9.77 -8.18 -7.33
N HIS A 2 10.23 -7.59 -8.43
CA HIS A 2 11.39 -6.67 -8.41
C HIS A 2 10.89 -5.29 -8.06
N ILE A 3 10.69 -5.04 -6.76
CA ILE A 3 10.05 -3.81 -6.29
C ILE A 3 10.90 -2.57 -6.63
N GLU A 4 12.22 -2.78 -6.75
CA GLU A 4 13.24 -1.81 -7.19
C GLU A 4 12.96 -1.11 -8.54
N ARG A 5 12.05 -1.67 -9.34
CA ARG A 5 11.76 -1.20 -10.71
C ARG A 5 10.52 -0.31 -10.78
N PHE A 6 9.78 -0.20 -9.68
CA PHE A 6 8.57 0.60 -9.60
C PHE A 6 8.89 1.93 -8.93
N GLU A 7 8.30 2.99 -9.44
CA GLU A 7 8.42 4.34 -8.91
C GLU A 7 7.30 4.62 -7.91
N ILE A 8 6.11 4.04 -8.12
CA ILE A 8 4.91 4.28 -7.30
C ILE A 8 4.27 2.96 -6.87
N LEU A 9 3.85 2.90 -5.61
CA LEU A 9 3.05 1.81 -5.05
C LEU A 9 1.77 2.39 -4.44
N THR A 10 0.61 2.01 -4.95
CA THR A 10 -0.69 2.41 -4.37
C THR A 10 -1.25 1.26 -3.52
N LEU A 11 -1.44 1.52 -2.23
CA LEU A 11 -2.06 0.62 -1.26
C LEU A 11 -3.55 0.99 -1.11
N TYR A 12 -4.41 0.16 -1.68
CA TYR A 12 -5.84 0.22 -1.41
C TYR A 12 -6.16 -0.64 -0.19
N TYR A 13 -6.81 -0.08 0.82
CA TYR A 13 -7.30 -0.85 1.96
C TYR A 13 -8.80 -1.09 1.86
N GLY A 14 -9.23 -2.30 2.26
CA GLY A 14 -10.63 -2.70 2.25
C GLY A 14 -11.33 -2.51 3.61
N GLU A 15 -12.57 -2.97 3.71
CA GLU A 15 -13.42 -2.78 4.90
C GLU A 15 -12.85 -3.45 6.17
N ASP A 16 -12.03 -4.48 6.00
CA ASP A 16 -11.38 -5.23 7.08
C ASP A 16 -10.11 -4.54 7.62
N ALA A 17 -9.72 -3.37 7.10
CA ALA A 17 -8.56 -2.61 7.54
C ALA A 17 -8.91 -1.15 7.81
N THR A 18 -8.37 -0.60 8.89
CA THR A 18 -8.52 0.82 9.18
C THR A 18 -7.51 1.66 8.41
N ALA A 19 -7.84 2.94 8.17
CA ALA A 19 -6.89 3.89 7.58
C ALA A 19 -5.56 3.97 8.37
N GLN A 20 -5.61 3.84 9.70
CA GLN A 20 -4.39 3.85 10.53
C GLN A 20 -3.53 2.61 10.28
N GLU A 21 -4.13 1.42 10.20
CA GLU A 21 -3.41 0.18 9.89
C GLU A 21 -2.80 0.21 8.48
N ALA A 22 -3.53 0.77 7.51
CA ALA A 22 -3.04 0.97 6.16
C ALA A 22 -1.84 1.93 6.12
N GLN A 23 -1.90 3.05 6.85
CA GLN A 23 -0.80 4.01 6.95
C GLN A 23 0.45 3.41 7.62
N GLU A 24 0.27 2.64 8.70
CA GLU A 24 1.40 1.94 9.34
C GLU A 24 2.02 0.87 8.42
N THR A 25 1.19 0.19 7.62
CA THR A 25 1.65 -0.75 6.61
C THR A 25 2.48 -0.03 5.53
N ALA A 26 1.98 1.09 5.00
CA ALA A 26 2.70 1.91 4.03
C ALA A 26 4.06 2.40 4.56
N LYS A 27 4.12 2.89 5.81
CA LYS A 27 5.39 3.31 6.44
C LYS A 27 6.40 2.17 6.52
N ARG A 28 5.97 0.95 6.86
CA ARG A 28 6.86 -0.23 6.92
C ARG A 28 7.43 -0.56 5.54
N ILE A 29 6.58 -0.55 4.50
CA ILE A 29 7.01 -0.79 3.12
C ILE A 29 8.00 0.29 2.66
N LYS A 30 7.71 1.57 2.93
CA LYS A 30 8.60 2.69 2.60
C LYS A 30 9.94 2.61 3.34
N GLY A 31 9.96 2.13 4.58
CA GLY A 31 11.18 1.93 5.36
C GLY A 31 12.12 0.88 4.76
N GLN A 32 11.57 -0.10 4.04
CA GLN A 32 12.35 -1.12 3.32
C GLN A 32 12.70 -0.68 1.90
N ASN A 33 11.91 0.22 1.32
CA ASN A 33 12.01 0.65 -0.08
C ASN A 33 11.93 2.17 -0.18
N SER A 34 12.98 2.87 0.29
CA SER A 34 12.96 4.33 0.42
C SER A 34 12.76 5.07 -0.90
N HIS A 35 13.11 4.45 -2.02
CA HIS A 35 13.03 5.04 -3.36
C HIS A 35 11.61 5.12 -3.93
N ILE A 36 10.67 4.29 -3.46
CA ILE A 36 9.33 4.15 -4.05
C ILE A 36 8.36 5.09 -3.35
N GLU A 37 7.60 5.89 -4.10
CA GLU A 37 6.48 6.66 -3.55
C GLU A 37 5.33 5.73 -3.15
N ILE A 38 4.69 5.99 -2.01
CA ILE A 38 3.59 5.16 -1.54
C ILE A 38 2.35 6.01 -1.30
N GLU A 39 1.28 5.67 -2.00
CA GLU A 39 -0.04 6.25 -1.81
C GLU A 39 -0.93 5.28 -1.04
N VAL A 40 -1.79 5.81 -0.17
CA VAL A 40 -2.77 5.01 0.58
C VAL A 40 -4.16 5.53 0.23
N VAL A 41 -5.01 4.62 -0.25
CA VAL A 41 -6.34 4.95 -0.75
C VAL A 41 -7.37 4.06 -0.04
N ASP A 42 -8.49 4.64 0.35
CA ASP A 42 -9.66 3.87 0.77
C ASP A 42 -10.26 3.17 -0.45
N GLY A 43 -10.08 1.85 -0.51
CA GLY A 43 -10.54 1.03 -1.62
C GLY A 43 -11.93 0.44 -1.40
N GLY A 44 -12.41 0.40 -0.15
CA GLY A 44 -13.72 -0.14 0.21
C GLY A 44 -13.95 -1.58 -0.24
N GLN A 45 -12.90 -2.38 -0.45
CA GLN A 45 -13.08 -3.75 -0.89
C GLN A 45 -13.65 -4.62 0.26
N PRO A 46 -14.72 -5.39 0.01
CA PRO A 46 -15.38 -6.16 1.06
C PRO A 46 -14.69 -7.48 1.41
N TYR A 47 -13.73 -7.93 0.60
CA TYR A 47 -13.12 -9.27 0.73
C TYR A 47 -11.59 -9.26 0.84
N TYR A 48 -10.96 -8.13 0.56
CA TYR A 48 -9.51 -8.00 0.57
C TYR A 48 -9.13 -6.88 1.50
N ALA A 49 -8.39 -7.20 2.56
CA ALA A 49 -7.83 -6.19 3.45
C ALA A 49 -6.93 -5.21 2.68
N TYR A 50 -6.19 -5.70 1.66
CA TYR A 50 -5.33 -4.87 0.82
C TYR A 50 -5.29 -5.31 -0.64
N ILE A 51 -5.20 -4.34 -1.54
CA ILE A 51 -4.77 -4.49 -2.93
C ILE A 51 -3.60 -3.54 -3.18
N LEU A 52 -2.57 -4.02 -3.88
CA LEU A 52 -1.38 -3.25 -4.24
C LEU A 52 -1.30 -3.08 -5.75
N SER A 53 -1.25 -1.82 -6.21
CA SER A 53 -0.83 -1.46 -7.58
C SER A 53 0.62 -0.99 -7.55
N ALA A 54 1.44 -1.43 -8.50
CA ALA A 54 2.85 -1.04 -8.62
C ALA A 54 3.13 -0.58 -10.05
N GLU A 55 3.67 0.63 -10.19
CA GLU A 55 3.96 1.31 -11.46
C GLU A 55 5.44 1.67 -11.56
#